data_AF-A0A972BGG1-F1
#
_entry.id   AF-A0A972BGG1-F1
#
_cell.length_a   1.000
_cell.length_b   1.000
_cell.length_c   1.000
_cell.angle_alpha   90.00
_cell.angle_beta   90.00
_cell.angle_gamma   90.00
#
_symmetry.space_group_name_H-M   'P 1'
#
loop_
_entity.id
_entity.type
_entity.pdbx_description
1 polymer ?
#
loop_
_entity_poly.entity_id
_entity_poly.type
_entity_poly.pdbx_seq_one_letter_code
_entity_poly.pdbx_strand_id
1 'polypeptide(L)'
;MRAAALLFLAGDGEIAGWLHPGDCRSLAKLAGSVSPYEVILALSEARREAGQRLLEGIVQKPEGIGSGSGHHLLDALTLSPLTGIPILALIIYFLLYRFVGIFGAGILVDFLDGEIFGKLFNPFVNHLVDRLVPNPLIRELLAHEYGILTLGVRYAVAVVFPIVATFFASLALLEDSGYLSRLAYLADRIFERIGLSGKAVIPLTLGFGCGTMATLVTRTLETRRERLIATFILALAIPCSAQLGVIMALLSRQPKALGIWAITVGTVGLAASWLLSRLLPGSSPPFVLELPPLRWPVLGNVYIKTATRVSWYLSEIMPLFIWASVIIWVGRVTGGLERLITAAAPLMEQLGLPVDAARVFLYGFFRRDYGAAGLYDMQGGLTGVQLTVAAVTLTLFVPC
;
A
#
# COMPACT_ATOMS: atom_id res chain seq x y z
N MET A 1 -24.86 36.92 11.25
CA MET A 1 -23.94 37.63 10.33
C MET A 1 -22.46 37.40 10.63
N ARG A 2 -21.92 37.69 11.82
CA ARG A 2 -20.47 37.52 12.12
C ARG A 2 -19.92 36.11 11.85
N ALA A 3 -20.64 35.06 12.22
CA ALA A 3 -20.21 33.68 11.96
C ALA A 3 -20.13 33.38 10.45
N ALA A 4 -21.14 33.79 9.68
CA ALA A 4 -21.17 33.63 8.22
C ALA A 4 -20.04 34.44 7.54
N ALA A 5 -19.75 35.64 8.03
CA ALA A 5 -18.63 36.46 7.54
C ALA A 5 -17.26 35.82 7.80
N LEU A 6 -17.05 35.24 8.99
CA LEU A 6 -15.82 34.53 9.33
C LEU A 6 -15.62 33.27 8.48
N LEU A 7 -16.68 32.51 8.23
CA LEU A 7 -16.62 31.32 7.38
C LEU A 7 -16.40 31.68 5.90
N PHE A 8 -16.99 32.78 5.42
CA PHE A 8 -16.71 33.32 4.09
C PHE A 8 -15.24 33.74 3.94
N LEU A 9 -14.66 34.41 4.95
CA LEU A 9 -13.24 34.76 4.99
C LEU A 9 -12.32 33.53 5.12
N ALA A 10 -12.81 32.43 5.70
CA ALA A 10 -12.13 31.14 5.75
C ALA A 10 -12.17 30.38 4.40
N GLY A 11 -12.84 30.93 3.38
CA GLY A 11 -12.89 30.36 2.03
C GLY A 11 -14.07 29.41 1.78
N ASP A 12 -15.07 29.38 2.66
CA ASP A 12 -16.28 28.58 2.46
C ASP A 12 -17.24 29.26 1.46
N GLY A 13 -17.22 28.77 0.22
CA GLY A 13 -18.00 29.31 -0.89
C GLY A 13 -19.51 29.06 -0.79
N GLU A 14 -19.96 28.10 0.03
CA GLU A 14 -21.40 27.79 0.16
C GLU A 14 -22.16 28.90 0.89
N ILE A 15 -21.46 29.64 1.76
CA ILE A 15 -22.03 30.69 2.61
C ILE A 15 -22.25 32.00 1.85
N ALA A 16 -21.67 32.13 0.65
CA ALA A 16 -21.90 33.28 -0.22
C ALA A 16 -23.39 33.46 -0.55
N GLY A 17 -24.17 32.38 -0.62
CA GLY A 17 -25.62 32.41 -0.84
C GLY A 17 -26.44 32.86 0.37
N TRP A 18 -25.84 32.88 1.57
CA TRP A 18 -26.53 33.25 2.82
C TRP A 18 -26.26 34.70 3.23
N LEU A 19 -25.38 35.39 2.50
CA LEU A 19 -24.95 36.77 2.77
C LEU A 19 -25.66 37.75 1.83
N HIS A 20 -25.96 38.95 2.32
CA HIS A 20 -26.55 40.00 1.49
C HIS A 20 -25.53 40.45 0.42
N PRO A 21 -25.95 40.82 -0.81
CA PRO A 21 -25.02 41.17 -1.90
C PRO A 21 -24.09 42.37 -1.64
N GLY A 22 -24.45 43.23 -0.67
CA GLY A 22 -23.60 44.32 -0.19
C GLY A 22 -22.47 43.84 0.71
N ASP A 23 -22.78 42.88 1.59
CA ASP A 23 -21.82 42.29 2.55
C ASP A 23 -20.82 41.36 1.86
N CYS A 24 -21.26 40.61 0.83
CA CYS A 24 -20.34 39.83 0.00
C CYS A 24 -19.26 40.70 -0.65
N ARG A 25 -19.61 41.92 -1.10
CA ARG A 25 -18.65 42.84 -1.74
C ARG A 25 -17.67 43.43 -0.74
N SER A 26 -18.09 43.76 0.47
CA SER A 26 -17.20 44.26 1.51
C SER A 26 -16.28 43.16 2.05
N LEU A 27 -16.80 41.94 2.24
CA LEU A 27 -16.02 40.78 2.67
C LEU A 27 -15.04 40.30 1.59
N ALA A 28 -15.41 40.37 0.30
CA ALA A 28 -14.48 40.05 -0.79
C ALA A 28 -13.28 41.03 -0.84
N LYS A 29 -13.49 42.31 -0.49
CA LYS A 29 -12.38 43.27 -0.36
C LYS A 29 -11.46 42.92 0.81
N LEU A 30 -12.02 42.47 1.93
CA LEU A 30 -11.25 42.03 3.11
C LEU A 30 -10.52 40.70 2.87
N ALA A 31 -11.14 39.76 2.14
CA ALA A 31 -10.53 38.48 1.77
C ALA A 31 -9.25 38.64 0.94
N GLY A 32 -9.09 39.76 0.22
CA GLY A 32 -7.84 40.08 -0.49
C GLY A 32 -6.66 40.43 0.42
N SER A 33 -6.91 40.77 1.69
CA SER A 33 -5.89 41.19 2.67
C SER A 33 -5.50 40.11 3.68
N VAL A 34 -6.20 38.98 3.71
CA VAL A 34 -5.99 37.93 4.72
C VAL A 34 -5.95 36.58 4.04
N SER A 35 -4.96 35.74 4.39
CA SER A 35 -4.89 34.38 3.89
C SER A 35 -6.02 33.53 4.49
N PRO A 36 -6.80 32.78 3.67
CA PRO A 36 -7.83 31.87 4.19
C PRO A 36 -7.27 30.87 5.22
N TYR A 37 -6.02 30.46 5.04
CA TYR A 37 -5.31 29.56 5.96
C TYR A 37 -5.18 30.14 7.37
N GLU A 38 -4.78 31.41 7.47
CA GLU A 38 -4.60 32.10 8.76
C GLU A 38 -5.94 32.27 9.47
N VAL A 39 -7.00 32.56 8.72
CA VAL A 39 -8.37 32.69 9.26
C VAL A 39 -8.85 31.34 9.82
N ILE A 40 -8.65 30.24 9.09
CA ILE A 40 -9.01 28.89 9.54
C ILE A 40 -8.25 28.53 10.82
N LEU A 41 -6.94 28.81 10.86
CA LEU A 41 -6.10 28.50 12.01
C LEU A 41 -6.55 29.29 13.26
N ALA A 42 -6.76 30.60 13.12
CA ALA A 42 -7.21 31.47 14.20
C ALA A 42 -8.62 31.09 14.70
N LEU A 43 -9.53 30.71 13.80
CA LEU A 43 -10.86 30.19 14.16
C LEU A 43 -10.76 28.88 14.96
N SER A 44 -9.87 27.98 14.55
CA SER A 44 -9.64 26.71 15.24
C SER A 44 -9.10 26.95 16.65
N GLU A 45 -8.09 27.80 16.79
CA GLU A 45 -7.52 28.18 18.10
C GLU A 45 -8.57 28.83 19.01
N ALA A 46 -9.30 29.83 18.52
CA ALA A 46 -10.33 30.52 19.29
C ALA A 46 -11.47 29.59 19.74
N ARG A 47 -11.90 28.66 18.87
CA ARG A 47 -12.90 27.63 19.23
C ARG A 47 -12.37 26.69 20.29
N ARG A 48 -11.11 26.28 20.17
CA ARG A 48 -10.47 25.38 21.14
C ARG A 48 -10.33 26.05 22.50
N GLU A 49 -9.94 27.31 22.53
CA GLU A 49 -9.80 28.10 23.75
C GLU A 49 -11.17 28.37 24.40
N ALA A 50 -12.19 28.74 23.61
CA ALA A 50 -13.56 28.89 24.11
C ALA A 50 -14.11 27.57 24.67
N GLY A 51 -13.84 26.45 23.99
CA GLY A 51 -14.20 25.11 24.48
C GLY A 51 -13.49 24.77 25.79
N GLN A 52 -12.19 25.10 25.92
CA GLN A 52 -11.44 24.91 27.16
C GLN A 52 -12.02 25.73 28.32
N ARG A 53 -12.34 27.01 28.09
CA ARG A 53 -12.98 27.87 29.11
C ARG A 53 -14.35 27.36 29.55
N LEU A 54 -15.14 26.80 28.63
CA LEU A 54 -16.45 26.22 28.95
C LEU A 54 -16.33 24.91 29.74
N LEU A 55 -15.28 24.14 29.50
CA LEU A 55 -15.02 22.87 30.20
C LEU A 55 -14.28 23.06 31.52
N GLU A 56 -13.69 24.23 31.74
CA GLU A 56 -13.00 24.63 32.96
C GLU A 56 -13.95 24.55 34.16
N GLY A 57 -13.62 23.70 35.13
CA GLY A 57 -14.44 23.46 36.32
C GLY A 57 -15.58 22.45 36.16
N ILE A 58 -15.92 22.03 34.92
CA ILE A 58 -16.92 20.98 34.66
C ILE A 58 -16.23 19.62 34.47
N VAL A 59 -15.14 19.60 33.71
CA VAL A 59 -14.34 18.41 33.48
C VAL A 59 -13.15 18.43 34.41
N GLN A 60 -13.19 17.62 35.47
CA GLN A 60 -11.97 17.20 36.12
C GLN A 60 -11.23 16.31 35.12
N LYS A 61 -10.18 16.85 34.49
CA LYS A 61 -9.17 15.97 33.89
C LYS A 61 -8.69 15.08 35.03
N PRO A 62 -8.85 13.75 34.96
CA PRO A 62 -8.19 12.91 35.93
C PRO A 62 -6.72 13.32 35.91
N GLU A 63 -6.18 13.75 37.06
CA GLU A 63 -4.75 13.88 37.25
C GLU A 63 -4.15 12.62 36.66
N GLY A 64 -3.33 12.81 35.63
CA GLY A 64 -3.07 11.77 34.64
C GLY A 64 -2.86 10.43 35.32
N ILE A 65 -3.54 9.39 34.83
CA ILE A 65 -2.99 8.04 34.95
C ILE A 65 -1.55 8.21 34.51
N GLY A 66 -0.61 8.15 35.46
CA GLY A 66 0.73 8.66 35.31
C GLY A 66 1.35 8.09 34.05
N SER A 67 1.30 8.87 32.97
CA SER A 67 2.00 8.57 31.76
C SER A 67 3.44 8.87 32.14
N GLY A 68 4.15 7.86 32.64
CA GLY A 68 5.47 8.02 33.22
C GLY A 68 6.35 8.88 32.32
N SER A 69 7.32 9.59 32.90
CA SER A 69 8.26 10.48 32.21
C SER A 69 8.70 9.98 30.81
N GLY A 70 8.82 8.66 30.63
CA GLY A 70 9.07 7.99 29.34
C GLY A 70 8.06 8.25 28.22
N HIS A 71 6.76 8.40 28.46
CA HIS A 71 5.77 8.67 27.40
C HIS A 71 5.87 10.09 26.84
N HIS A 72 6.10 11.09 27.69
CA HIS A 72 6.39 12.46 27.23
C HIS A 72 7.72 12.53 26.46
N LEU A 73 8.70 11.73 26.88
CA LEU A 73 10.00 11.63 26.22
C LEU A 73 9.89 10.90 24.87
N LEU A 74 9.15 9.79 24.79
CA LEU A 74 8.84 9.05 23.57
C LEU A 74 8.04 9.91 22.59
N ASP A 75 7.10 10.71 23.09
CA ASP A 75 6.32 11.63 22.28
C ASP A 75 7.20 12.73 21.69
N ALA A 76 8.05 13.35 22.51
CA ALA A 76 9.00 14.36 22.04
C ALA A 76 10.03 13.77 21.05
N LEU A 77 10.55 12.55 21.32
CA LEU A 77 11.51 11.87 20.46
C LEU A 77 10.90 11.52 19.10
N THR A 78 9.65 11.11 19.06
CA THR A 78 8.99 10.69 17.82
C THR A 78 8.44 11.85 17.00
N LEU A 79 8.23 13.02 17.60
CA LEU A 79 7.72 14.21 16.91
C LEU A 79 8.82 15.13 16.38
N SER A 80 10.01 15.12 16.99
CA SER A 80 11.10 15.93 16.47
C SER A 80 11.55 15.39 15.11
N PRO A 81 11.75 16.23 14.07
CA PRO A 81 12.12 15.74 12.74
C PRO A 81 13.50 15.07 12.72
N LEU A 82 14.41 15.47 13.62
CA LEU A 82 15.77 14.92 13.68
C LEU A 82 15.81 13.53 14.34
N THR A 83 14.99 13.27 15.36
CA THR A 83 14.95 11.99 16.09
C THR A 83 13.81 11.09 15.62
N GLY A 84 12.70 11.65 15.16
CA GLY A 84 11.51 10.94 14.72
C GLY A 84 11.73 10.17 13.42
N ILE A 85 12.44 10.74 12.43
CA ILE A 85 12.73 10.06 11.16
C ILE A 85 13.63 8.82 11.38
N PRO A 86 14.74 8.88 12.15
CA PRO A 86 15.54 7.69 12.46
C PRO A 86 14.76 6.60 13.20
N ILE A 87 13.96 6.98 14.20
CA ILE A 87 13.13 6.02 14.95
C ILE A 87 12.11 5.37 14.03
N LEU A 88 11.49 6.15 13.14
CA LEU A 88 10.57 5.67 12.13
C LEU A 88 11.25 4.66 11.20
N ALA A 89 12.42 5.01 10.67
CA ALA A 89 13.19 4.12 9.81
C ALA A 89 13.55 2.81 10.53
N LEU A 90 13.91 2.88 11.82
CA LEU A 90 14.22 1.70 12.64
C LEU A 90 12.99 0.81 12.86
N ILE A 91 11.82 1.40 13.15
CA ILE A 91 10.56 0.67 13.34
C ILE A 91 10.13 0.01 12.04
N ILE A 92 10.17 0.74 10.92
CA ILE A 92 9.88 0.19 9.59
C ILE A 92 10.87 -0.92 9.24
N TYR A 93 12.15 -0.75 9.52
CA TYR A 93 13.18 -1.77 9.30
C TYR A 93 12.87 -3.05 10.09
N PHE A 94 12.53 -2.93 11.37
CA PHE A 94 12.22 -4.10 12.19
C PHE A 94 10.92 -4.79 11.74
N LEU A 95 9.86 -4.03 11.49
CA LEU A 95 8.55 -4.61 11.14
C LEU A 95 8.48 -5.10 9.70
N LEU A 96 8.96 -4.34 8.73
CA LEU A 96 8.84 -4.71 7.31
C LEU A 96 10.01 -5.57 6.84
N TYR A 97 11.25 -5.21 7.15
CA TYR A 97 12.39 -5.98 6.66
C TYR A 97 12.63 -7.25 7.49
N ARG A 98 12.72 -7.12 8.83
CA ARG A 98 13.03 -8.28 9.69
C ARG A 98 11.84 -9.22 9.84
N PHE A 99 10.66 -8.69 10.17
CA PHE A 99 9.49 -9.52 10.43
C PHE A 99 8.77 -9.96 9.15
N VAL A 100 8.43 -9.07 8.22
CA VAL A 100 7.78 -9.49 6.96
C VAL A 100 8.77 -10.13 5.99
N GLY A 101 9.92 -9.48 5.75
CA GLY A 101 10.90 -9.95 4.76
C GLY A 101 11.60 -11.26 5.16
N ILE A 102 12.30 -11.26 6.29
CA ILE A 102 13.10 -12.43 6.70
C ILE A 102 12.22 -13.55 7.28
N PHE A 103 11.34 -13.20 8.22
CA PHE A 103 10.51 -14.21 8.88
C PHE A 103 9.31 -14.66 8.02
N GLY A 104 8.55 -13.73 7.44
CA GLY A 104 7.44 -14.04 6.55
C GLY A 104 7.90 -14.65 5.22
N ALA A 105 8.60 -13.88 4.40
CA ALA A 105 8.94 -14.29 3.03
C ALA A 105 10.14 -15.25 2.94
N GLY A 106 11.03 -15.28 3.93
CA GLY A 106 12.10 -16.28 4.02
C GLY A 106 11.60 -17.54 4.69
N ILE A 107 11.56 -17.53 6.02
CA ILE A 107 11.34 -18.75 6.82
C ILE A 107 9.98 -19.40 6.54
N LEU A 108 8.90 -18.62 6.55
CA LEU A 108 7.55 -19.18 6.50
C LEU A 108 7.16 -19.64 5.09
N VAL A 109 7.56 -18.90 4.06
CA VAL A 109 7.35 -19.30 2.65
C VAL A 109 8.23 -20.48 2.28
N ASP A 110 9.52 -20.48 2.61
CA ASP A 110 10.40 -21.61 2.28
C ASP A 110 9.91 -22.91 2.95
N PHE A 111 9.36 -22.81 4.17
CA PHE A 111 8.74 -23.94 4.87
C PHE A 111 7.44 -24.39 4.21
N LEU A 112 6.51 -23.48 3.91
CA LEU A 112 5.23 -23.84 3.33
C LEU A 112 5.37 -24.32 1.88
N ASP A 113 6.07 -23.58 1.05
CA ASP A 113 6.23 -23.89 -0.36
C ASP A 113 7.17 -25.08 -0.58
N GLY A 114 8.31 -25.10 0.13
CA GLY A 114 9.32 -26.15 -0.01
C GLY A 114 8.94 -27.47 0.67
N GLU A 115 8.70 -27.43 1.99
CA GLU A 115 8.48 -28.66 2.78
C GLU A 115 7.07 -29.21 2.65
N ILE A 116 6.04 -28.34 2.74
CA ILE A 116 4.65 -28.81 2.75
C ILE A 116 4.12 -28.99 1.33
N PHE A 117 4.17 -27.95 0.50
CA PHE A 117 3.58 -28.01 -0.82
C PHE A 117 4.45 -28.77 -1.81
N GLY A 118 5.76 -28.56 -1.80
CA GLY A 118 6.71 -29.23 -2.69
C GLY A 118 6.83 -30.73 -2.44
N LYS A 119 6.99 -31.16 -1.18
CA LYS A 119 7.26 -32.58 -0.85
C LYS A 119 6.01 -33.40 -0.53
N LEU A 120 4.95 -32.79 0.02
CA LEU A 120 3.77 -33.53 0.46
C LEU A 120 2.56 -33.28 -0.45
N PHE A 121 2.21 -32.02 -0.70
CA PHE A 121 0.96 -31.67 -1.38
C PHE A 121 1.00 -31.95 -2.89
N ASN A 122 1.97 -31.41 -3.61
CA ASN A 122 2.10 -31.58 -5.07
C ASN A 122 2.17 -33.06 -5.50
N PRO A 123 3.05 -33.90 -4.92
CA PRO A 123 3.10 -35.31 -5.31
C PRO A 123 1.84 -36.08 -4.89
N PHE A 124 1.22 -35.75 -3.76
CA PHE A 124 -0.03 -36.36 -3.33
C PHE A 124 -1.19 -36.03 -4.28
N VAL A 125 -1.36 -34.75 -4.64
CA VAL A 125 -2.41 -34.28 -5.55
C VAL A 125 -2.19 -34.85 -6.95
N ASN A 126 -0.95 -34.85 -7.46
CA ASN A 126 -0.64 -35.45 -8.76
C ASN A 126 -0.99 -36.94 -8.77
N HIS A 127 -0.57 -37.72 -7.76
CA HIS A 127 -0.86 -39.14 -7.67
C HIS A 127 -2.36 -39.46 -7.52
N LEU A 128 -3.09 -38.62 -6.80
CA LEU A 128 -4.54 -38.77 -6.59
C LEU A 128 -5.30 -38.47 -7.89
N VAL A 129 -4.95 -37.39 -8.58
CA VAL A 129 -5.56 -36.98 -9.84
C VAL A 129 -5.19 -37.93 -10.99
N ASP A 130 -3.97 -38.49 -10.97
CA ASP A 130 -3.53 -39.52 -11.91
C ASP A 130 -4.32 -40.83 -11.80
N ARG A 131 -4.87 -41.14 -10.62
CA ARG A 131 -5.69 -42.32 -10.39
C ARG A 131 -7.17 -42.09 -10.66
N LEU A 132 -7.70 -40.90 -10.35
CA LEU A 132 -9.13 -40.61 -10.42
C LEU A 132 -9.58 -40.07 -11.77
N VAL A 133 -8.70 -39.44 -12.55
CA VAL A 133 -9.07 -38.74 -13.80
C VAL A 133 -8.43 -39.43 -15.01
N PRO A 134 -9.22 -40.13 -15.85
CA PRO A 134 -8.71 -40.79 -17.05
C PRO A 134 -8.34 -39.83 -18.18
N ASN A 135 -8.98 -38.66 -18.26
CA ASN A 135 -8.77 -37.72 -19.35
C ASN A 135 -7.52 -36.85 -19.11
N PRO A 136 -6.51 -36.88 -20.00
CA PRO A 136 -5.26 -36.14 -19.83
C PRO A 136 -5.47 -34.62 -19.78
N LEU A 137 -6.46 -34.08 -20.49
CA LEU A 137 -6.74 -32.63 -20.48
C LEU A 137 -7.28 -32.15 -19.13
N ILE A 138 -8.18 -32.92 -18.53
CA ILE A 138 -8.77 -32.59 -17.22
C ILE A 138 -7.73 -32.81 -16.11
N ARG A 139 -6.86 -33.79 -16.28
CA ARG A 139 -5.73 -34.08 -15.39
C ARG A 139 -4.74 -32.92 -15.34
N GLU A 140 -4.36 -32.34 -16.48
CA GLU A 140 -3.49 -31.15 -16.56
C GLU A 140 -4.13 -29.86 -16.04
N LEU A 141 -5.46 -29.76 -16.11
CA LEU A 141 -6.20 -28.62 -15.54
C LEU A 141 -6.27 -28.69 -14.00
N LEU A 142 -6.43 -29.90 -13.46
CA LEU A 142 -6.57 -30.12 -12.02
C LEU A 142 -5.22 -30.22 -11.29
N ALA A 143 -4.25 -30.91 -11.89
CA ALA A 143 -2.93 -31.23 -11.32
C ALA A 143 -1.82 -31.05 -12.38
N HIS A 144 -0.54 -31.15 -12.00
CA HIS A 144 0.66 -30.88 -12.82
C HIS A 144 1.09 -29.40 -12.92
N GLU A 145 2.10 -29.06 -13.75
CA GLU A 145 2.79 -27.76 -13.74
C GLU A 145 1.88 -26.52 -13.80
N TYR A 146 0.68 -26.61 -14.35
CA TYR A 146 -0.25 -25.46 -14.54
C TYR A 146 -1.63 -25.70 -13.93
N GLY A 147 -1.78 -26.76 -13.13
CA GLY A 147 -3.06 -27.12 -12.53
C GLY A 147 -3.57 -26.06 -11.55
N ILE A 148 -4.90 -25.97 -11.41
CA ILE A 148 -5.55 -25.06 -10.46
C ILE A 148 -5.07 -25.34 -9.02
N LEU A 149 -4.90 -26.62 -8.67
CA LEU A 149 -4.51 -27.05 -7.32
C LEU A 149 -3.00 -26.93 -7.07
N THR A 150 -2.18 -27.20 -8.07
CA THR A 150 -0.71 -27.26 -7.95
C THR A 150 -0.04 -25.90 -8.15
N LEU A 151 -0.58 -25.04 -9.01
CA LEU A 151 -0.09 -23.69 -9.25
C LEU A 151 -0.90 -22.66 -8.46
N GLY A 152 -2.22 -22.65 -8.64
CA GLY A 152 -3.11 -21.64 -8.04
C GLY A 152 -3.16 -21.71 -6.52
N VAL A 153 -3.51 -22.87 -5.95
CA VAL A 153 -3.59 -23.04 -4.49
C VAL A 153 -2.23 -22.95 -3.82
N ARG A 154 -1.18 -23.53 -4.42
CA ARG A 154 0.20 -23.38 -3.93
C ARG A 154 0.59 -21.91 -3.83
N TYR A 155 0.45 -21.11 -4.88
CA TYR A 155 0.84 -19.70 -4.81
C TYR A 155 -0.03 -18.90 -3.84
N ALA A 156 -1.35 -19.10 -3.84
CA ALA A 156 -2.25 -18.37 -2.95
C ALA A 156 -1.98 -18.66 -1.46
N VAL A 157 -1.73 -19.93 -1.11
CA VAL A 157 -1.63 -20.38 0.29
C VAL A 157 -0.19 -20.51 0.78
N ALA A 158 0.73 -21.00 -0.05
CA ALA A 158 2.11 -21.26 0.37
C ALA A 158 2.99 -20.02 0.28
N VAL A 159 2.83 -19.21 -0.78
CA VAL A 159 3.69 -18.04 -1.01
C VAL A 159 3.03 -16.77 -0.50
N VAL A 160 1.79 -16.50 -0.90
CA VAL A 160 1.16 -15.20 -0.71
C VAL A 160 0.58 -15.02 0.69
N PHE A 161 -0.16 -16.00 1.19
CA PHE A 161 -0.82 -15.92 2.50
C PHE A 161 0.14 -15.60 3.68
N PRO A 162 1.31 -16.23 3.83
CA PRO A 162 2.26 -15.94 4.91
C PRO A 162 2.77 -14.50 4.90
N ILE A 163 3.09 -14.00 3.71
CA ILE A 163 3.60 -12.64 3.50
C ILE A 163 2.52 -11.63 3.87
N VAL A 164 1.30 -11.83 3.36
CA VAL A 164 0.18 -10.92 3.60
C VAL A 164 -0.26 -10.92 5.05
N ALA A 165 -0.27 -12.08 5.72
CA ALA A 165 -0.62 -12.21 7.12
C ALA A 165 0.38 -11.48 8.03
N THR A 166 1.69 -11.70 7.83
CA THR A 166 2.73 -11.01 8.59
C THR A 166 2.73 -9.51 8.31
N PHE A 167 2.49 -9.10 7.06
CA PHE A 167 2.38 -7.69 6.69
C PHE A 167 1.20 -6.97 7.35
N PHE A 168 0.00 -7.57 7.31
CA PHE A 168 -1.16 -6.99 7.97
C PHE A 168 -1.05 -7.01 9.50
N ALA A 169 -0.33 -7.96 10.10
CA ALA A 169 0.02 -7.93 11.51
C ALA A 169 0.90 -6.73 11.85
N SER A 170 1.96 -6.48 11.05
CA SER A 170 2.82 -5.29 11.22
C SER A 170 2.04 -3.98 11.07
N LEU A 171 1.18 -3.87 10.06
CA LEU A 171 0.34 -2.68 9.89
C LEU A 171 -0.66 -2.49 11.03
N ALA A 172 -1.32 -3.56 11.48
CA ALA A 172 -2.27 -3.47 12.59
C ALA A 172 -1.58 -3.02 13.88
N LEU A 173 -0.34 -3.44 14.11
CA LEU A 173 0.48 -2.98 15.23
C LEU A 173 0.80 -1.48 15.14
N LEU A 174 1.19 -0.99 13.95
CA LEU A 174 1.46 0.44 13.71
C LEU A 174 0.22 1.33 13.82
N GLU A 175 -0.93 0.78 13.42
CA GLU A 175 -2.22 1.45 13.49
C GLU A 175 -2.72 1.56 14.93
N ASP A 176 -2.69 0.47 15.70
CA ASP A 176 -3.14 0.46 17.10
C ASP A 176 -2.20 1.24 18.03
N SER A 177 -0.92 1.37 17.68
CA SER A 177 0.03 2.19 18.45
C SER A 177 -0.11 3.69 18.20
N GLY A 178 -0.95 4.12 17.24
CA GLY A 178 -1.08 5.52 16.84
C GLY A 178 0.18 6.07 16.14
N TYR A 179 1.02 5.19 15.60
CA TYR A 179 2.27 5.61 14.95
C TYR A 179 2.03 6.12 13.53
N LEU A 180 1.00 5.59 12.84
CA LEU A 180 0.59 6.07 11.51
C LEU A 180 0.24 7.57 11.49
N SER A 181 -0.39 8.10 12.54
CA SER A 181 -0.68 9.53 12.65
C SER A 181 0.57 10.40 12.81
N ARG A 182 1.63 9.87 13.45
CA ARG A 182 2.92 10.57 13.55
C ARG A 182 3.66 10.55 12.22
N LEU A 183 3.55 9.43 11.50
CA LEU A 183 4.05 9.30 10.13
C LEU A 183 3.40 10.32 9.20
N ALA A 184 2.07 10.52 9.34
CA ALA A 184 1.33 11.55 8.61
C ALA A 184 1.88 12.96 8.89
N TYR A 185 2.11 13.30 10.16
CA TYR A 185 2.68 14.59 10.54
C TYR A 185 4.10 14.81 9.99
N LEU A 186 5.00 13.83 10.15
CA LEU A 186 6.39 13.93 9.69
C LEU A 186 6.49 14.01 8.15
N ALA A 187 5.61 13.30 7.45
CA ALA A 187 5.65 13.24 5.99
C ALA A 187 4.88 14.39 5.31
N ASP A 188 4.07 15.16 6.04
CA ASP A 188 3.24 16.25 5.51
C ASP A 188 4.03 17.19 4.59
N ARG A 189 5.22 17.63 5.03
CA ARG A 189 6.10 18.53 4.26
C ARG A 189 6.61 17.92 2.94
N ILE A 190 6.75 16.60 2.87
CA ILE A 190 7.15 15.88 1.66
C ILE A 190 5.94 15.74 0.73
N PHE A 191 4.78 15.39 1.28
CA PHE A 191 3.54 15.24 0.54
C PHE A 191 3.03 16.57 -0.04
N GLU A 192 3.22 17.68 0.68
CA GLU A 192 2.84 19.01 0.22
C GLU A 192 3.55 19.38 -1.09
N ARG A 193 4.85 19.04 -1.23
CA ARG A 193 5.62 19.25 -2.48
C ARG A 193 5.07 18.45 -3.65
N ILE A 194 4.37 17.36 -3.35
CA ILE A 194 3.78 16.42 -4.30
C ILE A 194 2.29 16.75 -4.52
N GLY A 195 1.75 17.77 -3.85
CA GLY A 195 0.37 18.20 -3.98
C GLY A 195 -0.64 17.32 -3.24
N LEU A 196 -0.21 16.67 -2.16
CA LEU A 196 -1.02 15.85 -1.26
C LEU A 196 -0.93 16.43 0.16
N SER A 197 -2.00 16.31 0.96
CA SER A 197 -1.92 16.54 2.42
C SER A 197 -1.31 15.34 3.14
N GLY A 198 -0.79 15.56 4.35
CA GLY A 198 -0.33 14.50 5.25
C GLY A 198 -1.38 13.41 5.54
N LYS A 199 -2.68 13.68 5.34
CA LYS A 199 -3.75 12.67 5.42
C LYS A 199 -3.58 11.54 4.40
N ALA A 200 -2.94 11.81 3.26
CA ALA A 200 -2.65 10.82 2.21
C ALA A 200 -1.70 9.71 2.66
N VAL A 201 -0.95 9.91 3.74
CA VAL A 201 -0.11 8.85 4.32
C VAL A 201 -0.93 7.62 4.71
N ILE A 202 -2.15 7.80 5.21
CA ILE A 202 -3.00 6.69 5.66
C ILE A 202 -3.34 5.75 4.49
N PRO A 203 -3.95 6.21 3.38
CA PRO A 203 -4.21 5.34 2.24
C PRO A 203 -2.92 4.82 1.59
N LEU A 204 -1.84 5.61 1.51
CA LEU A 204 -0.59 5.15 0.89
C LEU A 204 0.11 4.04 1.70
N THR A 205 0.11 4.14 3.03
CA THR A 205 0.65 3.08 3.90
C THR A 205 -0.20 1.81 3.85
N LEU A 206 -1.53 1.94 3.78
CA LEU A 206 -2.44 0.83 3.55
C LEU A 206 -2.28 0.19 2.16
N GLY A 207 -1.84 0.98 1.17
CA GLY A 207 -1.56 0.55 -0.21
C GLY A 207 -0.50 -0.52 -0.31
N PHE A 208 0.54 -0.43 0.53
CA PHE A 208 1.55 -1.48 0.63
C PHE A 208 0.97 -2.81 1.10
N GLY A 209 -0.24 -2.83 1.68
CA GLY A 209 -0.98 -4.06 1.98
C GLY A 209 -1.75 -4.54 0.77
N CYS A 210 -2.83 -3.83 0.47
CA CYS A 210 -3.74 -4.15 -0.62
C CYS A 210 -4.17 -2.87 -1.35
N GLY A 211 -3.82 -2.76 -2.63
CA GLY A 211 -4.11 -1.60 -3.45
C GLY A 211 -5.61 -1.32 -3.62
N THR A 212 -6.45 -2.35 -3.66
CA THR A 212 -7.91 -2.18 -3.79
C THR A 212 -8.52 -1.53 -2.56
N MET A 213 -8.18 -2.02 -1.36
CA MET A 213 -8.63 -1.42 -0.10
C MET A 213 -8.08 -0.01 0.09
N ALA A 214 -6.81 0.22 -0.23
CA ALA A 214 -6.21 1.53 -0.15
C ALA A 214 -6.89 2.54 -1.08
N THR A 215 -7.22 2.12 -2.30
CA THR A 215 -7.97 2.93 -3.26
C THR A 215 -9.34 3.31 -2.72
N LEU A 216 -10.06 2.39 -2.04
CA LEU A 216 -11.31 2.72 -1.36
C LEU A 216 -11.13 3.74 -0.22
N VAL A 217 -10.03 3.64 0.53
CA VAL A 217 -9.73 4.57 1.65
C VAL A 217 -9.34 5.96 1.14
N THR A 218 -8.90 6.14 -0.10
CA THR A 218 -8.66 7.48 -0.68
C THR A 218 -9.89 8.40 -0.65
N ARG A 219 -11.10 7.85 -0.44
CA ARG A 219 -12.32 8.64 -0.20
C ARG A 219 -12.25 9.54 1.04
N THR A 220 -11.36 9.24 2.00
CA THR A 220 -11.16 10.09 3.19
C THR A 220 -10.40 11.38 2.90
N LEU A 221 -9.84 11.52 1.70
CA LEU A 221 -9.20 12.75 1.23
C LEU A 221 -10.28 13.78 0.86
N GLU A 222 -10.05 15.03 1.28
CA GLU A 222 -11.01 16.13 1.19
C GLU A 222 -11.25 16.54 -0.27
N THR A 223 -10.19 16.61 -1.07
CA THR A 223 -10.29 17.10 -2.45
C THR A 223 -10.27 15.98 -3.49
N ARG A 224 -10.96 16.19 -4.61
CA ARG A 224 -10.90 15.28 -5.77
C ARG A 224 -9.49 15.20 -6.36
N ARG A 225 -8.75 16.31 -6.34
CA ARG A 225 -7.35 16.38 -6.80
C ARG A 225 -6.47 15.42 -6.01
N GLU A 226 -6.51 15.47 -4.68
CA GLU A 226 -5.72 14.56 -3.84
C GLU A 226 -6.11 13.11 -4.05
N ARG A 227 -7.41 12.81 -4.18
CA ARG A 227 -7.89 11.45 -4.43
C ARG A 227 -7.36 10.88 -5.74
N LEU A 228 -7.34 11.68 -6.81
CA LEU A 228 -6.83 11.26 -8.10
C LEU A 228 -5.31 11.02 -8.04
N ILE A 229 -4.56 11.93 -7.41
CA ILE A 229 -3.12 11.78 -7.23
C ILE A 229 -2.80 10.53 -6.41
N ALA A 230 -3.44 10.36 -5.25
CA ALA A 230 -3.22 9.21 -4.38
C ALA A 230 -3.56 7.89 -5.08
N THR A 231 -4.68 7.83 -5.81
CA THR A 231 -5.08 6.62 -6.56
C THR A 231 -4.07 6.29 -7.67
N PHE A 232 -3.59 7.30 -8.39
CA PHE A 232 -2.61 7.09 -9.45
C PHE A 232 -1.27 6.56 -8.90
N ILE A 233 -0.82 7.09 -7.76
CA ILE A 233 0.39 6.61 -7.07
C ILE A 233 0.23 5.19 -6.56
N LEU A 234 -0.93 4.89 -5.96
CA LEU A 234 -1.27 3.55 -5.49
C LEU A 234 -1.23 2.53 -6.63
N ALA A 235 -1.73 2.89 -7.80
CA ALA A 235 -1.75 2.01 -8.97
C ALA A 235 -0.35 1.83 -9.60
N LEU A 236 0.44 2.91 -9.69
CA LEU A 236 1.70 2.92 -10.44
C LEU A 236 2.92 2.51 -9.61
N ALA A 237 3.09 3.09 -8.42
CA ALA A 237 4.37 3.10 -7.72
C ALA A 237 4.40 2.27 -6.43
N ILE A 238 3.24 2.00 -5.82
CA ILE A 238 3.16 1.26 -4.56
C ILE A 238 2.97 -0.23 -4.87
N PRO A 239 4.01 -1.07 -4.69
CA PRO A 239 3.83 -2.51 -4.78
C PRO A 239 2.93 -3.00 -3.63
N CYS A 240 2.03 -3.93 -3.93
CA CYS A 240 1.24 -4.60 -2.90
C CYS A 240 2.13 -5.52 -2.05
N SER A 241 1.61 -5.96 -0.89
CA SER A 241 2.40 -6.71 0.09
C SER A 241 2.96 -8.02 -0.46
N ALA A 242 2.17 -8.71 -1.28
CA ALA A 242 2.59 -9.94 -1.96
C ALA A 242 3.77 -9.68 -2.92
N GLN A 243 3.64 -8.67 -3.78
CA GLN A 243 4.72 -8.28 -4.70
C GLN A 243 5.96 -7.80 -3.96
N LEU A 244 5.80 -6.97 -2.93
CA LEU A 244 6.91 -6.48 -2.13
C LEU A 244 7.65 -7.63 -1.43
N GLY A 245 6.92 -8.60 -0.87
CA GLY A 245 7.52 -9.78 -0.25
C GLY A 245 8.31 -10.64 -1.25
N VAL A 246 7.76 -10.88 -2.44
CA VAL A 246 8.44 -11.67 -3.48
C VAL A 246 9.66 -10.94 -4.05
N ILE A 247 9.56 -9.63 -4.32
CA ILE A 247 10.71 -8.83 -4.78
C ILE A 247 11.79 -8.79 -3.69
N MET A 248 11.40 -8.63 -2.42
CA MET A 248 12.34 -8.70 -1.29
C MET A 248 13.03 -10.06 -1.23
N ALA A 249 12.29 -11.16 -1.35
CA ALA A 249 12.85 -12.51 -1.33
C ALA A 249 13.83 -12.71 -2.50
N LEU A 250 13.44 -12.28 -3.70
CA LEU A 250 14.21 -12.41 -4.92
C LEU A 250 15.51 -11.58 -4.91
N LEU A 251 15.42 -10.33 -4.46
CA LEU A 251 16.54 -9.39 -4.44
C LEU A 251 17.35 -9.46 -3.12
N SER A 252 16.92 -10.24 -2.13
CA SER A 252 17.62 -10.41 -0.84
C SER A 252 19.08 -10.86 -1.02
N ARG A 253 19.35 -11.70 -2.02
CA ARG A 253 20.70 -12.20 -2.35
C ARG A 253 21.60 -11.13 -2.97
N GLN A 254 21.03 -10.01 -3.45
CA GLN A 254 21.74 -8.91 -4.07
C GLN A 254 21.26 -7.56 -3.53
N PRO A 255 21.78 -7.10 -2.37
CA PRO A 255 21.30 -5.88 -1.73
C PRO A 255 21.45 -4.61 -2.61
N LYS A 256 22.42 -4.60 -3.53
CA LYS A 256 22.59 -3.51 -4.51
C LYS A 256 21.40 -3.42 -5.47
N ALA A 257 20.90 -4.57 -5.97
CA ALA A 257 19.74 -4.64 -6.83
C ALA A 257 18.49 -4.10 -6.13
N LEU A 258 18.30 -4.47 -4.84
CA LEU A 258 17.17 -3.99 -4.03
C LEU A 258 17.18 -2.47 -3.86
N GLY A 259 18.35 -1.88 -3.59
CA GLY A 259 18.51 -0.44 -3.49
C GLY A 259 18.20 0.28 -4.79
N ILE A 260 18.68 -0.24 -5.93
CA ILE A 260 18.39 0.33 -7.25
C ILE A 260 16.89 0.26 -7.55
N TRP A 261 16.25 -0.90 -7.34
CA TRP A 261 14.82 -1.07 -7.53
C TRP A 261 14.02 -0.05 -6.69
N ALA A 262 14.33 0.09 -5.41
CA ALA A 262 13.63 1.04 -4.52
C ALA A 262 13.80 2.50 -4.98
N ILE A 263 15.01 2.88 -5.41
CA ILE A 263 15.29 4.23 -5.94
C ILE A 263 14.54 4.45 -7.26
N THR A 264 14.56 3.50 -8.19
CA THR A 264 13.88 3.63 -9.48
C THR A 264 12.36 3.72 -9.32
N VAL A 265 11.75 2.82 -8.55
CA VAL A 265 10.28 2.85 -8.33
C VAL A 265 9.89 4.11 -7.56
N GLY A 266 10.66 4.48 -6.54
CA GLY A 266 10.42 5.70 -5.77
C GLY A 266 10.55 6.97 -6.61
N THR A 267 11.60 7.10 -7.42
CA THR A 267 11.80 8.28 -8.28
C THR A 267 10.71 8.39 -9.35
N VAL A 268 10.34 7.28 -10.00
CA VAL A 268 9.24 7.27 -10.99
C VAL A 268 7.92 7.65 -10.33
N GLY A 269 7.61 7.08 -9.15
CA GLY A 269 6.41 7.42 -8.39
C GLY A 269 6.36 8.90 -7.99
N LEU A 270 7.44 9.43 -7.43
CA LEU A 270 7.54 10.84 -7.04
C LEU A 270 7.43 11.79 -8.25
N ALA A 271 8.12 11.47 -9.35
CA ALA A 271 8.07 12.27 -10.57
C ALA A 271 6.67 12.27 -11.19
N ALA A 272 6.02 11.11 -11.24
CA ALA A 272 4.66 10.96 -11.74
C ALA A 272 3.65 11.74 -10.90
N SER A 273 3.79 11.69 -9.58
CA SER A 273 2.95 12.44 -8.64
C SER A 273 3.13 13.95 -8.78
N TRP A 274 4.38 14.41 -8.86
CA TRP A 274 4.71 15.82 -9.03
C TRP A 274 4.24 16.37 -10.38
N LEU A 275 4.34 15.57 -11.44
CA LEU A 275 3.80 15.94 -12.75
C LEU A 275 2.28 16.10 -12.67
N LEU A 276 1.59 15.13 -12.06
CA LEU A 276 0.15 15.14 -11.90
C LEU A 276 -0.33 16.32 -11.03
N SER A 277 0.44 16.70 -10.01
CA SER A 277 0.14 17.84 -9.15
C SER A 277 0.26 19.19 -9.86
N ARG A 278 1.05 19.27 -10.94
CA ARG A 278 1.12 20.46 -11.82
C ARG A 278 0.00 20.49 -12.86
N LEU A 279 -0.44 19.33 -13.32
CA LEU A 279 -1.49 19.21 -14.35
C LEU A 279 -2.90 19.42 -13.79
N LEU A 280 -3.14 19.04 -12.52
CA LEU A 280 -4.46 19.13 -11.91
C LEU A 280 -4.73 20.50 -11.27
N PRO A 281 -5.92 21.11 -11.47
CA PRO A 281 -6.28 22.36 -10.82
C PRO A 281 -6.58 22.18 -9.32
N GLY A 282 -6.30 23.22 -8.52
CA GLY A 282 -6.57 23.28 -7.06
C GLY A 282 -5.32 23.48 -6.20
N SER A 283 -5.48 23.87 -4.94
CA SER A 283 -4.39 23.93 -3.94
C SER A 283 -4.57 22.81 -2.90
N SER A 284 -3.48 22.36 -2.29
CA SER A 284 -3.56 21.40 -1.18
C SER A 284 -4.34 22.02 -0.02
N PRO A 285 -5.31 21.31 0.58
CA PRO A 285 -6.07 21.81 1.72
C PRO A 285 -5.17 21.94 2.96
N PRO A 286 -5.50 22.86 3.89
CA PRO A 286 -4.81 22.97 5.17
C PRO A 286 -4.81 21.64 5.93
N PHE A 287 -3.61 21.14 6.25
CA PHE A 287 -3.49 19.94 7.06
C PHE A 287 -3.68 20.27 8.54
N VAL A 288 -4.85 19.91 9.07
CA VAL A 288 -5.11 19.90 10.52
C VAL A 288 -5.39 18.46 10.94
N LEU A 289 -4.53 17.92 11.81
CA LEU A 289 -4.68 16.58 12.39
C LEU A 289 -4.49 16.68 13.90
N GLU A 290 -5.50 16.27 14.67
CA GLU A 290 -5.33 16.04 16.10
C GLU A 290 -4.44 14.81 16.29
N LEU A 291 -3.28 14.98 16.91
CA LEU A 291 -2.38 13.86 17.17
C LEU A 291 -2.92 13.01 18.32
N PRO A 292 -3.26 11.73 18.10
CA PRO A 292 -3.66 10.85 19.19
C PRO A 292 -2.43 10.52 20.07
N PRO A 293 -2.63 10.32 21.39
CA PRO A 293 -1.54 9.91 22.28
C PRO A 293 -1.03 8.52 21.88
N LEU A 294 0.26 8.26 22.11
CA LEU A 294 0.84 6.93 21.88
C LEU A 294 0.18 5.92 22.82
N ARG A 295 -0.30 4.80 22.28
CA ARG A 295 -0.94 3.73 23.07
C ARG A 295 -0.17 2.43 22.88
N TRP A 296 -0.15 1.60 23.92
CA TRP A 296 0.33 0.24 23.77
C TRP A 296 -0.68 -0.58 22.95
N PRO A 297 -0.23 -1.27 21.89
CA PRO A 297 -1.13 -2.03 21.03
C PRO A 297 -1.74 -3.21 21.80
N VAL A 298 -3.06 -3.36 21.71
CA VAL A 298 -3.78 -4.48 22.33
C VAL A 298 -3.71 -5.67 21.38
N LEU A 299 -3.00 -6.73 21.77
CA LEU A 299 -2.77 -7.91 20.92
C LEU A 299 -4.06 -8.54 20.37
N GLY A 300 -5.16 -8.51 21.14
CA GLY A 300 -6.47 -8.98 20.68
C GLY A 300 -7.02 -8.19 19.49
N ASN A 301 -6.86 -6.86 19.50
CA ASN A 301 -7.28 -6.01 18.38
C ASN A 301 -6.41 -6.25 17.16
N VAL A 302 -5.08 -6.36 17.35
CA VAL A 302 -4.14 -6.68 16.28
C VAL A 302 -4.54 -7.98 15.60
N TYR A 303 -4.78 -9.06 16.36
CA TYR A 303 -5.19 -10.35 15.82
C TYR A 303 -6.51 -10.29 15.04
N ILE A 304 -7.55 -9.69 15.61
CA ILE A 304 -8.87 -9.59 14.96
C ILE A 304 -8.79 -8.76 13.66
N LYS A 305 -8.06 -7.64 13.69
CA LYS A 305 -7.84 -6.79 12.51
C LYS A 305 -7.09 -7.55 11.42
N THR A 306 -6.01 -8.24 11.77
CA THR A 306 -5.25 -9.05 10.83
C THR A 306 -6.09 -10.18 10.25
N ALA A 307 -6.77 -10.96 11.09
CA ALA A 307 -7.60 -12.09 10.65
C ALA A 307 -8.73 -11.64 9.70
N THR A 308 -9.40 -10.53 10.02
CA THR A 308 -10.47 -9.98 9.17
C THR A 308 -9.92 -9.53 7.81
N ARG A 309 -8.79 -8.81 7.79
CA ARG A 309 -8.15 -8.34 6.55
C ARG A 309 -7.65 -9.49 5.69
N VAL A 310 -7.03 -10.50 6.30
CA VAL A 310 -6.54 -11.69 5.60
C VAL A 310 -7.70 -12.53 5.06
N SER A 311 -8.78 -12.70 5.82
CA SER A 311 -9.97 -13.43 5.35
C SER A 311 -10.62 -12.74 4.16
N TRP A 312 -10.73 -11.40 4.20
CA TRP A 312 -11.28 -10.63 3.09
C TRP A 312 -10.37 -10.71 1.85
N TYR A 313 -9.06 -10.57 2.05
CA TYR A 313 -8.05 -10.76 1.02
C TYR A 313 -8.18 -12.12 0.33
N LEU A 314 -8.24 -13.22 1.09
CA LEU A 314 -8.39 -14.57 0.55
C LEU A 314 -9.72 -14.75 -0.20
N SER A 315 -10.81 -14.18 0.30
CA SER A 315 -12.14 -14.30 -0.31
C SER A 315 -12.19 -13.59 -1.68
N GLU A 316 -11.53 -12.44 -1.80
CA GLU A 316 -11.43 -11.69 -3.05
C GLU A 316 -10.50 -12.38 -4.06
N ILE A 317 -9.44 -13.02 -3.57
CA ILE A 317 -8.33 -13.45 -4.41
C ILE A 317 -8.43 -14.90 -4.87
N MET A 318 -8.99 -15.79 -4.05
CA MET A 318 -9.14 -17.21 -4.41
C MET A 318 -9.88 -17.40 -5.75
N PRO A 319 -11.01 -16.70 -6.03
CA PRO A 319 -11.70 -16.83 -7.31
C PRO A 319 -10.85 -16.34 -8.48
N LEU A 320 -10.13 -15.22 -8.31
CA LEU A 320 -9.26 -14.65 -9.34
C LEU A 320 -8.13 -15.60 -9.71
N PHE A 321 -7.53 -16.28 -8.73
CA PHE A 321 -6.50 -17.30 -8.97
C PHE A 321 -7.05 -18.50 -9.77
N ILE A 322 -8.23 -19.01 -9.39
CA ILE A 322 -8.85 -20.11 -10.12
C ILE A 322 -9.13 -19.72 -11.58
N TRP A 323 -9.71 -18.54 -11.80
CA TRP A 323 -9.99 -18.04 -13.16
C TRP A 323 -8.72 -17.83 -13.99
N ALA A 324 -7.68 -17.23 -13.40
CA ALA A 324 -6.40 -17.03 -14.08
C ALA A 324 -5.75 -18.36 -14.47
N SER A 325 -5.74 -19.35 -13.58
CA SER A 325 -5.24 -20.71 -13.88
C SER A 325 -6.02 -21.36 -15.04
N VAL A 326 -7.35 -21.25 -15.05
CA VAL A 326 -8.18 -21.77 -16.16
C VAL A 326 -7.85 -21.06 -17.47
N ILE A 327 -7.73 -19.74 -17.48
CA ILE A 327 -7.42 -18.96 -18.69
C ILE A 327 -6.03 -19.31 -19.24
N ILE A 328 -5.02 -19.43 -18.37
CA ILE A 328 -3.67 -19.84 -18.75
C ILE A 328 -3.67 -21.24 -19.34
N TRP A 329 -4.41 -22.17 -18.73
CA TRP A 329 -4.56 -23.54 -19.24
C TRP A 329 -5.23 -23.57 -20.62
N VAL A 330 -6.35 -22.85 -20.81
CA VAL A 330 -7.01 -22.74 -22.13
C VAL A 330 -6.07 -22.13 -23.16
N GLY A 331 -5.33 -21.08 -22.79
CA GLY A 331 -4.34 -20.44 -23.65
C GLY A 331 -3.23 -21.40 -24.08
N ARG A 332 -2.80 -22.30 -23.19
CA ARG A 332 -1.81 -23.34 -23.50
C ARG A 332 -2.37 -24.38 -24.47
N VAL A 333 -3.55 -24.93 -24.18
CA VAL A 333 -4.19 -25.97 -25.01
C VAL A 333 -4.49 -25.46 -26.43
N THR A 334 -4.90 -24.20 -26.56
CA THR A 334 -5.19 -23.57 -27.86
C THR A 334 -3.93 -23.12 -28.63
N GLY A 335 -2.75 -23.20 -28.01
CA GLY A 335 -1.49 -22.63 -28.54
C GLY A 335 -1.49 -21.09 -28.62
N GLY A 336 -2.53 -20.42 -28.11
CA GLY A 336 -2.63 -18.96 -28.07
C GLY A 336 -1.59 -18.32 -27.16
N LEU A 337 -1.22 -19.01 -26.07
CA LEU A 337 -0.19 -18.56 -25.13
C LEU A 337 1.18 -18.46 -25.80
N GLU A 338 1.57 -19.45 -26.59
CA GLU A 338 2.86 -19.46 -27.31
C GLU A 338 2.91 -18.37 -28.39
N ARG A 339 1.79 -18.11 -29.08
CA ARG A 339 1.67 -16.96 -30.00
C ARG A 339 1.83 -15.62 -29.30
N LEU A 340 1.27 -15.47 -28.09
CA LEU A 340 1.44 -14.25 -27.29
C LEU A 340 2.88 -14.10 -26.76
N ILE A 341 3.51 -15.19 -26.31
CA ILE A 341 4.90 -15.21 -25.86
C ILE A 341 5.83 -14.80 -27.00
N THR A 342 5.68 -15.41 -28.18
CA THR A 342 6.48 -15.06 -29.37
C THR A 342 6.23 -13.62 -29.85
N ALA A 343 5.01 -13.12 -29.74
CA ALA A 343 4.72 -11.70 -30.02
C ALA A 343 5.36 -10.75 -28.99
N ALA A 344 5.51 -11.18 -27.73
CA ALA A 344 6.13 -10.41 -26.66
C ALA A 344 7.67 -10.57 -26.60
N ALA A 345 8.24 -11.57 -27.26
CA ALA A 345 9.68 -11.81 -27.36
C ALA A 345 10.52 -10.58 -27.77
N PRO A 346 10.16 -9.80 -28.82
CA PRO A 346 10.95 -8.62 -29.19
C PRO A 346 11.00 -7.54 -28.09
N LEU A 347 9.94 -7.43 -27.28
CA LEU A 347 9.95 -6.52 -26.12
C LEU A 347 10.89 -7.02 -25.02
N MET A 348 10.94 -8.33 -24.78
CA MET A 348 11.85 -8.92 -23.81
C MET A 348 13.31 -8.76 -24.23
N GLU A 349 13.63 -8.93 -25.51
CA GLU A 349 14.97 -8.70 -26.04
C GLU A 349 15.40 -7.23 -25.90
N GLN A 350 14.50 -6.27 -26.16
CA GLN A 350 14.77 -4.84 -25.91
C GLN A 350 15.02 -4.53 -24.43
N LEU A 351 14.37 -5.26 -23.53
CA LEU A 351 14.59 -5.19 -22.08
C LEU A 351 15.84 -5.96 -21.61
N GLY A 352 16.52 -6.70 -22.49
CA GLY A 352 17.67 -7.54 -22.16
C GLY A 352 17.32 -8.81 -21.36
N LEU A 353 16.06 -9.24 -21.41
CA LEU A 353 15.51 -10.38 -20.67
C LEU A 353 15.43 -11.64 -21.55
N PRO A 354 15.56 -12.85 -20.97
CA PRO A 354 15.36 -14.09 -21.72
C PRO A 354 13.92 -14.20 -22.20
N VAL A 355 13.69 -14.89 -23.33
CA VAL A 355 12.37 -15.06 -23.94
C VAL A 355 11.37 -15.71 -22.97
N ASP A 356 11.85 -16.61 -22.10
CA ASP A 356 11.02 -17.25 -21.06
C ASP A 356 10.42 -16.25 -20.06
N ALA A 357 11.04 -15.08 -19.86
CA ALA A 357 10.49 -14.04 -19.00
C ALA A 357 9.18 -13.46 -19.56
N ALA A 358 8.93 -13.55 -20.88
CA ALA A 358 7.66 -13.14 -21.46
C ALA A 358 6.47 -13.86 -20.81
N ARG A 359 6.65 -15.13 -20.43
CA ARG A 359 5.64 -15.92 -19.73
C ARG A 359 5.31 -15.32 -18.37
N VAL A 360 6.34 -14.87 -17.64
CA VAL A 360 6.20 -14.20 -16.34
C VAL A 360 5.44 -12.88 -16.45
N PHE A 361 5.76 -12.05 -17.45
CA PHE A 361 5.02 -10.81 -17.68
C PHE A 361 3.59 -11.04 -18.15
N LEU A 362 3.37 -12.07 -18.97
CA LEU A 362 2.03 -12.44 -19.41
C LEU A 362 1.16 -12.92 -18.23
N TYR A 363 1.75 -13.67 -17.30
CA TYR A 363 1.09 -14.02 -16.04
C TYR A 363 0.85 -12.79 -15.16
N GLY A 364 1.85 -11.90 -15.09
CA GLY A 364 1.75 -10.60 -14.44
C GLY A 364 0.60 -9.74 -14.96
N PHE A 365 0.31 -9.80 -16.26
CA PHE A 365 -0.78 -9.06 -16.90
C PHE A 365 -2.16 -9.53 -16.42
N PHE A 366 -2.36 -10.84 -16.24
CA PHE A 366 -3.59 -11.36 -15.64
C PHE A 366 -3.68 -11.00 -14.15
N ARG A 367 -2.55 -11.09 -13.44
CA ARG A 367 -2.42 -10.62 -12.05
C ARG A 367 -0.95 -10.43 -11.69
N ARG A 368 -0.63 -9.28 -11.09
CA ARG A 368 0.76 -8.95 -10.66
C ARG A 368 1.39 -10.03 -9.78
N ASP A 369 0.60 -10.67 -8.92
CA ASP A 369 1.06 -11.72 -8.00
C ASP A 369 1.60 -12.96 -8.73
N TYR A 370 0.98 -13.38 -9.85
CA TYR A 370 1.50 -14.49 -10.66
C TYR A 370 2.79 -14.14 -11.37
N GLY A 371 2.93 -12.89 -11.82
CA GLY A 371 4.17 -12.42 -12.40
C GLY A 371 5.30 -12.39 -11.37
N ALA A 372 5.03 -11.93 -10.14
CA ALA A 372 6.02 -11.98 -9.07
C ALA A 372 6.42 -13.42 -8.73
N ALA A 373 5.45 -14.32 -8.54
CA ALA A 373 5.69 -15.73 -8.23
C ALA A 373 6.43 -16.46 -9.38
N GLY A 374 6.06 -16.22 -10.63
CA GLY A 374 6.78 -16.78 -11.79
C GLY A 374 8.23 -16.28 -11.87
N LEU A 375 8.48 -15.03 -11.49
CA LEU A 375 9.84 -14.49 -11.41
C LEU A 375 10.66 -15.15 -10.28
N TYR A 376 9.99 -15.52 -9.17
CA TYR A 376 10.61 -16.26 -8.08
C TYR A 376 11.03 -17.67 -8.49
N ASP A 377 10.23 -18.38 -9.29
CA ASP A 377 10.60 -19.70 -9.79
C ASP A 377 11.77 -19.63 -10.79
N MET A 378 11.85 -18.56 -11.59
CA MET A 378 12.93 -18.32 -12.56
C MET A 378 14.21 -17.71 -11.97
N GLN A 379 14.28 -17.52 -10.65
CA GLN A 379 15.39 -16.81 -10.00
C GLN A 379 16.77 -17.43 -10.25
N GLY A 380 16.85 -18.75 -10.47
CA GLY A 380 18.11 -19.47 -10.68
C GLY A 380 18.76 -19.25 -12.04
N GLY A 381 18.03 -18.74 -13.03
CA GLY A 381 18.50 -18.57 -14.41
C GLY A 381 18.82 -17.13 -14.83
N LEU A 382 18.57 -16.14 -13.95
CA LEU A 382 18.68 -14.72 -14.29
C LEU A 382 19.93 -14.08 -13.67
N THR A 383 20.58 -13.18 -14.43
CA THR A 383 21.63 -12.33 -13.88
C THR A 383 21.04 -11.27 -12.95
N GLY A 384 21.85 -10.73 -12.03
CA GLY A 384 21.43 -9.69 -11.09
C GLY A 384 20.81 -8.45 -11.75
N VAL A 385 21.36 -8.06 -12.90
CA VAL A 385 20.85 -6.92 -13.69
C VAL A 385 19.48 -7.26 -14.29
N GLN A 386 19.34 -8.42 -14.93
CA GLN A 386 18.07 -8.88 -15.51
C GLN A 386 16.98 -9.01 -14.46
N LEU A 387 17.32 -9.53 -13.29
CA LEU A 387 16.41 -9.68 -12.16
C LEU A 387 15.93 -8.31 -11.63
N THR A 388 16.82 -7.32 -11.60
CA THR A 388 16.46 -5.93 -11.26
C THR A 388 15.54 -5.31 -12.30
N VAL A 389 15.88 -5.43 -13.60
CA VAL A 389 15.06 -4.91 -14.70
C VAL A 389 13.68 -5.57 -14.69
N ALA A 390 13.61 -6.88 -14.51
CA ALA A 390 12.36 -7.61 -14.44
C ALA A 390 11.50 -7.13 -13.26
N ALA A 391 12.09 -6.99 -12.07
CA ALA A 391 11.37 -6.51 -10.89
C ALA A 391 10.84 -5.08 -11.06
N VAL A 392 11.64 -4.16 -11.64
CA VAL A 392 11.20 -2.77 -11.91
C VAL A 392 10.06 -2.76 -12.93
N THR A 393 10.21 -3.45 -14.06
CA THR A 393 9.20 -3.50 -15.11
C THR A 393 7.91 -4.11 -14.59
N LEU A 394 7.97 -5.20 -13.82
CA LEU A 394 6.80 -5.85 -13.24
C LEU A 394 6.09 -4.96 -12.21
N THR A 395 6.82 -4.08 -11.54
CA THR A 395 6.26 -3.10 -10.60
C THR A 395 5.54 -1.96 -11.31
N LEU A 396 6.11 -1.42 -12.38
CA LEU A 396 5.57 -0.24 -13.05
C LEU A 396 4.51 -0.55 -14.12
N PHE A 397 4.51 -1.77 -14.69
CA PHE A 397 3.75 -2.07 -15.92
C PHE A 397 2.24 -2.35 -15.71
N VAL A 398 1.83 -3.10 -14.69
CA VAL A 398 0.45 -3.64 -14.63
C VAL A 398 -0.35 -3.08 -13.45
N PRO A 399 -1.15 -2.01 -13.55
CA PRO A 399 -1.88 -1.48 -12.38
C PRO A 399 -2.72 -2.55 -11.64
N CYS A 400 -2.75 -2.49 -10.30
CA CYS A 400 -3.47 -3.43 -9.42
C CYS A 400 -4.98 -3.23 -9.40
#